data_AF-A0A5D0U9R0-F1
#
_entry.id   AF-A0A5D0U9R0-F1
#
_cell.length_a   1.000
_cell.length_b   1.000
_cell.length_c   1.000
_cell.angle_alpha   90.00
_cell.angle_beta   90.00
_cell.angle_gamma   90.00
#
_symmetry.space_group_name_H-M   'P 1'
#
loop_
_entity.id
_entity.type
_entity.pdbx_description
1 polymer ?
#
loop_
_entity_poly.entity_id
_entity_poly.type
_entity_poly.pdbx_seq_one_letter_code
_entity_poly.pdbx_strand_id
1 'polypeptide(L)'
;MDSESIAHDPAHDAMVALNAMGTFQNYLQHADAKVSVLYAVLASSAAAMLSAAGDTSAVFALVYLAVFLGAGVHLTQAIRPRLNGEPTTSAFGILGITERLPADAVSQRDEAWAMARALAEAAALKHHHVVRAIPWTAASVVLALVQVLWGAVSG
;
A
#
# COMPACT_ATOMS: atom_id res chain seq x y z
N MET A 1 30.61 -34.55 16.68
CA MET A 1 30.38 -33.59 15.57
C MET A 1 29.52 -32.52 16.19
N ASP A 2 30.19 -31.61 16.90
CA ASP A 2 29.54 -30.57 17.67
C ASP A 2 29.10 -29.53 16.65
N SER A 3 27.81 -29.51 16.35
CA SER A 3 27.19 -28.34 15.74
C SER A 3 27.30 -27.22 16.76
N GLU A 4 28.44 -26.53 16.76
CA GLU A 4 28.52 -25.15 17.23
C GLU A 4 27.37 -24.42 16.55
N SER A 5 26.28 -24.27 17.30
CA SER A 5 25.27 -23.27 17.06
C SER A 5 26.05 -21.99 16.83
N ILE A 6 26.11 -21.53 15.57
CA ILE A 6 26.68 -20.22 15.23
C ILE A 6 25.80 -19.24 15.98
N ALA A 7 26.18 -18.92 17.21
CA ALA A 7 25.52 -17.92 18.02
C ALA A 7 25.68 -16.62 17.23
N HIS A 8 24.62 -16.23 16.53
CA HIS A 8 24.65 -15.00 15.77
C HIS A 8 24.82 -13.87 16.78
N ASP A 9 25.85 -13.06 16.56
CA ASP A 9 26.13 -11.89 17.37
C ASP A 9 24.85 -11.01 17.39
N PRO A 10 24.24 -10.74 18.56
CA PRO A 10 23.02 -9.95 18.64
C PRO A 10 23.15 -8.57 17.97
N ALA A 11 24.35 -8.00 17.95
CA ALA A 11 24.62 -6.76 17.22
C ALA A 11 24.52 -6.95 15.69
N HIS A 12 25.01 -8.07 15.16
CA HIS A 12 24.85 -8.43 13.75
C HIS A 12 23.37 -8.64 13.38
N ASP A 13 22.63 -9.37 14.21
CA ASP A 13 21.19 -9.58 13.98
C ASP A 13 20.39 -8.27 14.02
N ALA A 14 20.76 -7.33 14.89
CA ALA A 14 20.16 -6.00 14.94
C ALA A 14 20.43 -5.22 13.64
N MET A 15 21.66 -5.29 13.10
CA MET A 15 21.97 -4.67 11.79
C MET A 15 21.15 -5.28 10.65
N VAL A 16 20.98 -6.61 10.64
CA VAL A 16 20.11 -7.29 9.66
C VAL A 16 18.68 -6.80 9.77
N ALA A 17 18.15 -6.67 10.99
CA ALA A 17 16.80 -6.13 11.22
C ALA A 17 16.66 -4.69 10.72
N LEU A 18 17.63 -3.82 10.99
CA LEU A 18 17.64 -2.43 10.49
C LEU A 18 17.69 -2.36 8.95
N ASN A 19 18.47 -3.24 8.30
CA ASN A 19 18.49 -3.32 6.84
C ASN A 19 17.15 -3.81 6.28
N ALA A 20 16.51 -4.79 6.94
CA ALA A 20 15.18 -5.25 6.58
C ALA A 20 14.14 -4.12 6.73
N MET A 21 14.20 -3.33 7.81
CA MET A 21 13.36 -2.15 8.00
C MET A 21 13.49 -1.16 6.84
N GLY A 22 14.72 -0.81 6.45
CA GLY A 22 14.96 0.07 5.30
C GLY A 22 14.36 -0.47 4.00
N THR A 23 14.46 -1.79 3.80
CA THR A 23 13.85 -2.47 2.65
C THR A 23 12.32 -2.37 2.67
N PHE A 24 11.67 -2.60 3.82
CA PHE A 24 10.21 -2.50 3.95
C PHE A 24 9.71 -1.06 3.83
N GLN A 25 10.45 -0.07 4.34
CA GLN A 25 10.16 1.35 4.10
C GLN A 25 10.16 1.68 2.61
N ASN A 26 11.15 1.18 1.87
CA ASN A 26 11.17 1.35 0.41
C ASN A 26 9.97 0.68 -0.27
N TYR A 27 9.56 -0.52 0.17
CA TYR A 27 8.34 -1.17 -0.34
C TYR A 27 7.07 -0.38 -0.03
N LEU A 28 6.97 0.24 1.15
CA LEU A 28 5.86 1.15 1.48
C LEU A 28 5.83 2.35 0.51
N GLN A 29 6.98 2.99 0.29
CA GLN A 29 7.08 4.13 -0.63
C GLN A 29 6.69 3.76 -2.06
N HIS A 30 7.12 2.59 -2.54
CA HIS A 30 6.71 2.08 -3.85
C HIS A 30 5.21 1.77 -3.92
N ALA A 31 4.62 1.26 -2.85
CA ALA A 31 3.17 1.05 -2.79
C ALA A 31 2.42 2.39 -2.83
N ASP A 32 2.88 3.40 -2.09
CA ASP A 32 2.27 4.74 -2.05
C ASP A 32 2.35 5.45 -3.42
N ALA A 33 3.47 5.29 -4.13
CA ALA A 33 3.62 5.78 -5.50
C ALA A 33 2.61 5.10 -6.45
N LYS A 34 2.45 3.76 -6.36
CA LYS A 34 1.46 3.02 -7.15
C LYS A 34 0.04 3.47 -6.86
N VAL A 35 -0.31 3.69 -5.59
CA VAL A 35 -1.65 4.19 -5.22
C VAL A 35 -1.90 5.58 -5.82
N SER A 36 -0.93 6.48 -5.75
CA SER A 36 -1.03 7.82 -6.34
C SER A 36 -1.31 7.76 -7.85
N VAL A 37 -0.58 6.90 -8.57
CA VAL A 37 -0.80 6.66 -10.01
C VAL A 37 -2.20 6.10 -10.28
N LEU A 38 -2.64 5.09 -9.53
CA LEU A 38 -3.96 4.48 -9.71
C LEU A 38 -5.10 5.46 -9.42
N TYR A 39 -4.93 6.36 -8.43
CA TYR A 39 -5.89 7.44 -8.18
C TYR A 39 -5.97 8.43 -9.35
N ALA A 40 -4.83 8.82 -9.90
CA ALA A 40 -4.80 9.71 -11.07
C ALA A 40 -5.53 9.08 -12.26
N VAL A 41 -5.25 7.80 -12.56
CA VAL A 41 -5.95 7.05 -13.62
C VAL A 41 -7.44 6.95 -13.36
N LEU A 42 -7.84 6.65 -12.12
CA LEU A 42 -9.24 6.55 -11.73
C LEU A 42 -9.97 7.89 -11.91
N ALA A 43 -9.35 9.00 -11.48
CA ALA A 43 -9.88 10.35 -11.67
C ALA A 43 -10.00 10.72 -13.16
N SER A 44 -8.98 10.42 -13.97
CA SER A 44 -9.04 10.62 -15.43
C SER A 44 -10.16 9.81 -16.08
N SER A 45 -10.38 8.57 -15.65
CA SER A 45 -11.49 7.75 -16.16
C SER A 45 -12.85 8.37 -15.85
N ALA A 46 -13.01 8.99 -14.66
CA ALA A 46 -14.25 9.66 -14.29
C ALA A 46 -14.48 10.94 -15.09
N ALA A 47 -13.42 11.72 -15.36
CA ALA A 47 -13.51 12.88 -16.23
C ALA A 47 -13.92 12.48 -17.66
N ALA A 48 -13.34 11.41 -18.20
CA ALA A 48 -13.73 10.87 -19.50
C ALA A 48 -15.20 10.43 -19.52
N MET A 49 -15.63 9.66 -18.52
CA MET A 49 -17.02 9.23 -18.37
C MET A 49 -17.99 10.42 -18.32
N LEU A 50 -17.65 11.47 -17.57
CA LEU A 50 -18.48 12.67 -17.44
C LEU A 50 -18.57 13.47 -18.75
N SER A 51 -17.50 13.48 -19.55
CA SER A 51 -17.51 14.16 -20.86
C SER A 51 -18.51 13.55 -21.86
N ALA A 52 -18.87 12.28 -21.69
CA ALA A 52 -19.81 11.54 -22.53
C ALA A 52 -21.15 11.25 -21.81
N ALA A 53 -21.47 12.00 -20.76
CA ALA A 53 -22.61 11.74 -19.89
C ALA A 53 -23.98 11.91 -20.59
N GLY A 54 -24.07 12.78 -21.60
CA GLY A 54 -25.32 13.08 -22.31
C GLY A 54 -26.02 11.86 -22.91
N ASP A 55 -25.23 10.87 -23.37
CA ASP A 55 -25.71 9.65 -24.03
C ASP A 55 -25.57 8.40 -23.15
N THR A 56 -25.28 8.58 -21.86
CA THR A 56 -25.05 7.46 -20.95
C THR A 56 -26.37 6.90 -20.42
N SER A 57 -26.65 5.63 -20.70
CA SER A 57 -27.78 4.95 -20.07
C SER A 57 -27.58 4.82 -18.54
N ALA A 58 -28.67 4.92 -17.78
CA ALA A 58 -28.61 4.79 -16.32
C ALA A 58 -27.97 3.46 -15.86
N VAL A 59 -28.24 2.37 -16.58
CA VAL A 59 -27.64 1.05 -16.30
C VAL A 59 -26.12 1.09 -16.46
N PHE A 60 -25.63 1.68 -17.54
CA PHE A 60 -24.19 1.81 -17.76
C PHE A 60 -23.53 2.69 -16.70
N ALA A 61 -24.15 3.83 -16.36
CA ALA A 61 -23.67 4.71 -15.29
C ALA A 61 -23.57 3.98 -13.94
N LEU A 62 -24.54 3.14 -13.58
CA LEU A 62 -24.52 2.34 -12.35
C LEU A 62 -23.40 1.30 -12.35
N VAL A 63 -23.16 0.63 -13.48
CA VAL A 63 -22.05 -0.32 -13.63
C VAL A 63 -20.71 0.39 -13.48
N TYR A 64 -20.53 1.53 -14.16
CA TYR A 64 -19.33 2.36 -14.02
C TYR A 64 -19.12 2.78 -12.56
N LEU A 65 -20.17 3.28 -11.89
CA LEU A 65 -20.11 3.70 -10.50
C LEU A 65 -19.68 2.55 -9.58
N ALA A 66 -20.24 1.34 -9.75
CA ALA A 66 -19.86 0.19 -8.94
C ALA A 66 -18.36 -0.16 -9.11
N VAL A 67 -17.86 -0.13 -10.35
CA VAL A 67 -16.44 -0.37 -10.63
C VAL A 67 -15.54 0.72 -10.06
N PHE A 68 -15.93 1.98 -10.23
CA PHE A 68 -15.24 3.15 -9.70
C PHE A 68 -15.13 3.08 -8.18
N LEU A 69 -16.24 2.75 -7.49
CA LEU A 69 -16.25 2.56 -6.04
C LEU A 69 -15.42 1.37 -5.59
N GLY A 70 -15.44 0.25 -6.33
CA GLY A 70 -14.58 -0.90 -6.08
C GLY A 70 -13.09 -0.52 -6.08
N ALA A 71 -12.65 0.23 -7.09
CA ALA A 71 -11.30 0.77 -7.15
C ALA A 71 -11.02 1.71 -5.97
N GLY A 72 -11.90 2.68 -5.73
CA GLY A 72 -11.77 3.67 -4.67
C GLY A 72 -11.65 3.05 -3.27
N VAL A 73 -12.42 2.00 -2.97
CA VAL A 73 -12.35 1.27 -1.70
C VAL A 73 -10.97 0.64 -1.53
N HIS A 74 -10.46 -0.08 -2.53
CA HIS A 74 -9.14 -0.70 -2.41
C HIS A 74 -8.02 0.33 -2.30
N LEU A 75 -8.06 1.41 -3.08
CA LEU A 75 -7.06 2.48 -3.00
C LEU A 75 -7.12 3.23 -1.66
N THR A 76 -8.31 3.50 -1.12
CA THR A 76 -8.48 4.12 0.19
C THR A 76 -7.94 3.22 1.31
N GLN A 77 -8.18 1.91 1.24
CA GLN A 77 -7.63 0.96 2.21
C GLN A 77 -6.11 0.85 2.11
N ALA A 78 -5.52 1.03 0.93
CA ALA A 78 -4.06 1.02 0.76
C ALA A 78 -3.37 2.23 1.41
N ILE A 79 -4.03 3.40 1.48
CA ILE A 79 -3.48 4.59 2.15
C ILE A 79 -3.90 4.72 3.61
N ARG A 80 -4.89 3.93 4.06
CA ARG A 80 -5.42 4.02 5.41
C ARG A 80 -4.31 3.62 6.41
N PRO A 81 -3.95 4.49 7.36
CA PRO A 81 -3.02 4.12 8.40
C PRO A 81 -3.66 3.04 9.26
N ARG A 82 -3.17 1.80 9.13
CA ARG A 82 -3.55 0.66 9.97
C ARG A 82 -2.28 0.06 10.55
N LEU A 83 -1.98 0.46 11.77
CA LEU A 83 -1.13 -0.34 12.64
C LEU A 83 -2.10 -1.17 13.48
N ASN A 84 -2.20 -2.47 13.20
CA ASN A 84 -2.96 -3.37 14.04
C ASN A 84 -2.12 -3.63 15.29
N GLY A 85 -2.29 -2.80 16.34
CA GLY A 85 -1.54 -2.94 17.58
C GLY A 85 -1.52 -1.67 18.39
N GLU A 86 -1.11 -1.78 19.66
CA GLU A 86 -0.74 -0.60 20.44
C GLU A 86 0.42 0.12 19.75
N PRO A 87 0.47 1.47 19.79
CA PRO A 87 1.61 2.22 19.30
C PRO A 87 2.88 1.71 20.01
N THR A 88 3.71 0.95 19.30
CA THR A 88 5.03 0.57 19.82
C THR A 88 5.92 1.81 19.71
N THR A 89 6.06 2.55 20.81
CA THR A 89 7.21 3.43 20.99
C THR A 89 8.45 2.56 20.98
N SER A 90 9.31 2.78 20.01
CA SER A 90 10.59 2.10 19.88
C SER A 90 11.68 3.13 19.65
N ALA A 91 12.84 2.93 20.27
CA ALA A 91 14.02 3.78 20.16
C ALA A 91 14.50 3.93 18.71
N PHE A 92 14.13 2.99 17.84
CA PHE A 92 14.45 3.00 16.42
C PHE A 92 13.33 3.59 15.54
N GLY A 93 12.16 3.90 16.12
CA GLY A 93 10.99 4.45 15.45
C GLY A 93 10.97 5.98 15.47
N ILE A 94 10.19 6.61 14.58
CA ILE A 94 10.11 8.08 14.46
C ILE A 94 9.67 8.73 15.79
N LEU A 95 8.74 8.10 16.51
CA LEU A 95 8.23 8.63 17.77
C LEU A 95 9.14 8.34 18.98
N GLY A 96 10.05 7.37 18.87
CA GLY A 96 10.94 6.99 19.96
C GLY A 96 12.42 7.30 19.71
N ILE A 97 12.79 8.00 18.63
CA ILE A 97 14.19 8.36 18.33
C ILE A 97 14.84 9.24 19.43
N THR A 98 14.03 9.86 20.27
CA THR A 98 14.47 10.62 21.46
C THR A 98 14.53 9.77 22.73
N GLU A 99 14.03 8.54 22.69
CA GLU A 99 14.12 7.57 23.79
C GLU A 99 15.54 6.98 23.87
N ARG A 100 15.91 6.51 25.06
CA ARG A 100 17.20 5.84 25.24
C ARG A 100 17.13 4.45 24.61
N LEU A 101 18.11 4.12 23.78
CA LEU A 101 18.32 2.74 23.33
C LEU A 101 18.43 1.80 24.54
N PRO A 102 17.86 0.59 24.46
CA PRO A 102 18.11 -0.46 25.43
C PRO A 102 19.62 -0.69 25.63
N ALA A 103 20.05 -0.93 26.86
CA ALA A 103 21.48 -1.05 27.17
C ALA A 103 22.10 -2.35 26.64
N ASP A 104 21.29 -3.40 26.45
CA ASP A 104 21.73 -4.72 26.00
C ASP A 104 21.43 -4.97 24.52
N ALA A 105 22.36 -5.64 23.85
CA ALA A 105 22.28 -5.91 22.41
C ALA A 105 21.12 -6.85 22.03
N VAL A 106 20.67 -7.71 22.96
CA VAL A 106 19.54 -8.63 22.73
C VAL A 106 18.22 -7.85 22.67
N SER A 107 18.00 -6.91 23.59
CA SER A 107 16.81 -6.06 23.58
C SER A 107 16.79 -5.13 22.38
N GLN A 108 17.94 -4.56 21.99
CA GLN A 108 18.04 -3.76 20.76
C GLN A 108 17.66 -4.58 19.51
N ARG A 109 18.17 -5.82 19.41
CA ARG A 109 17.83 -6.76 18.33
C ARG A 109 16.33 -7.04 18.30
N ASP A 110 15.74 -7.37 19.44
CA ASP A 110 14.34 -7.75 19.52
C ASP A 110 13.41 -6.58 19.16
N GLU A 111 13.76 -5.37 19.59
CA GLU A 111 13.06 -4.13 19.25
C GLU A 111 13.18 -3.78 17.75
N ALA A 112 14.37 -3.92 17.16
CA ALA A 112 14.57 -3.73 15.72
C ALA A 112 13.74 -4.73 14.90
N TRP A 113 13.71 -6.00 15.30
CA TRP A 113 12.87 -7.01 14.64
C TRP A 113 11.37 -6.78 14.84
N ALA A 114 10.95 -6.30 16.00
CA ALA A 114 9.54 -5.95 16.24
C ALA A 114 9.06 -4.90 15.23
N MET A 115 9.87 -3.85 15.01
CA MET A 115 9.55 -2.85 13.98
C MET A 115 9.69 -3.36 12.55
N ALA A 116 10.70 -4.19 12.26
CA ALA A 116 10.82 -4.82 10.95
C ALA A 116 9.56 -5.61 10.58
N ARG A 117 9.00 -6.38 11.53
CA ARG A 117 7.74 -7.11 11.36
C ARG A 117 6.55 -6.17 11.15
N ALA A 118 6.43 -5.12 11.97
CA ALA A 118 5.36 -4.14 11.82
C ALA A 118 5.39 -3.46 10.43
N LEU A 119 6.58 -3.09 9.94
CA LEU A 119 6.75 -2.53 8.60
C LEU A 119 6.45 -3.56 7.50
N ALA A 120 6.87 -4.82 7.67
CA ALA A 120 6.59 -5.89 6.72
C ALA A 120 5.08 -6.16 6.59
N GLU A 121 4.37 -6.22 7.71
CA GLU A 121 2.91 -6.40 7.73
C GLU A 121 2.20 -5.22 7.07
N ALA A 122 2.61 -3.99 7.39
CA ALA A 122 2.09 -2.79 6.73
C ALA A 122 2.35 -2.82 5.22
N ALA A 123 3.55 -3.20 4.79
CA ALA A 123 3.93 -3.31 3.38
C ALA A 123 3.04 -4.33 2.66
N ALA A 124 2.88 -5.52 3.24
CA ALA A 124 2.09 -6.60 2.67
C ALA A 124 0.61 -6.21 2.52
N LEU A 125 0.01 -5.61 3.56
CA LEU A 125 -1.37 -5.13 3.51
C LEU A 125 -1.58 -4.05 2.44
N LYS A 126 -0.69 -3.06 2.37
CA LYS A 126 -0.75 -2.04 1.32
C LYS A 126 -0.67 -2.67 -0.07
N HIS A 127 0.28 -3.58 -0.28
CA HIS A 127 0.50 -4.21 -1.57
C HIS A 127 -0.71 -5.07 -2.00
N HIS A 128 -1.31 -5.79 -1.06
CA HIS A 128 -2.53 -6.56 -1.31
C HIS A 128 -3.67 -5.69 -1.84
N HIS A 129 -3.89 -4.54 -1.22
CA HIS A 129 -4.91 -3.59 -1.68
C HIS A 129 -4.57 -2.93 -3.02
N VAL A 130 -3.29 -2.63 -3.28
CA VAL A 130 -2.83 -2.16 -4.60
C VAL A 130 -3.12 -3.19 -5.68
N VAL A 131 -2.74 -4.45 -5.46
CA VAL A 131 -2.98 -5.54 -6.42
C VAL A 131 -4.47 -5.73 -6.67
N ARG A 132 -5.30 -5.64 -5.63
CA ARG A 132 -6.76 -5.72 -5.78
C ARG A 132 -7.36 -4.52 -6.48
N ALA A 133 -6.79 -3.31 -6.35
CA ALA A 133 -7.30 -2.11 -7.01
C ALA A 133 -7.10 -2.13 -8.53
N ILE A 134 -6.00 -2.71 -9.02
CA ILE A 134 -5.63 -2.74 -10.44
C ILE A 134 -6.77 -3.18 -11.38
N PRO A 135 -7.41 -4.37 -11.20
CA PRO A 135 -8.47 -4.80 -12.11
C PRO A 135 -9.69 -3.87 -12.09
N TRP A 136 -10.04 -3.29 -10.94
CA TRP A 136 -11.13 -2.32 -10.84
C TRP A 136 -10.79 -1.01 -11.57
N THR A 137 -9.58 -0.47 -11.39
CA THR A 137 -9.13 0.72 -12.10
C THR A 137 -9.10 0.47 -13.61
N ALA A 138 -8.59 -0.68 -14.05
CA ALA A 138 -8.57 -1.06 -15.46
C ALA A 138 -9.99 -1.16 -16.05
N ALA A 139 -10.91 -1.81 -15.34
CA ALA A 139 -12.31 -1.89 -15.76
C ALA A 139 -12.96 -0.50 -15.85
N SER A 140 -12.67 0.41 -14.91
CA SER A 140 -13.15 1.79 -14.94
C SER A 140 -12.69 2.52 -16.21
N VAL A 141 -11.41 2.37 -16.57
CA VAL A 141 -10.84 2.96 -17.80
C VAL A 141 -11.52 2.38 -19.04
N VAL A 142 -11.67 1.06 -19.13
CA VAL A 142 -12.30 0.40 -20.27
C VAL A 142 -13.75 0.88 -20.45
N LEU A 143 -14.53 0.95 -19.37
CA LEU A 143 -15.91 1.45 -19.43
C LEU A 143 -15.96 2.91 -19.87
N ALA A 144 -15.10 3.77 -19.32
CA ALA A 144 -15.05 5.17 -19.74
C ALA A 144 -14.71 5.32 -21.23
N LEU A 145 -13.73 4.56 -21.73
CA LEU A 145 -13.37 4.57 -23.15
C LEU A 145 -14.51 4.05 -24.04
N VAL A 146 -15.18 2.96 -23.64
CA VAL A 146 -16.33 2.43 -24.38
C VAL A 146 -17.42 3.49 -24.50
N GLN A 147 -17.74 4.21 -23.42
CA GLN A 147 -18.77 5.26 -23.45
C GLN A 147 -18.36 6.43 -24.35
N VAL A 148 -17.11 6.89 -24.26
CA VAL A 148 -16.60 7.98 -25.12
C VAL A 148 -16.63 7.58 -26.60
N LEU A 149 -16.17 6.36 -26.92
CA LEU A 149 -16.19 5.85 -28.29
C LEU A 149 -17.60 5.64 -28.80
N TRP A 150 -18.52 5.17 -27.94
CA TRP A 150 -19.92 5.02 -28.30
C TRP A 150 -20.55 6.37 -28.67
N GLY A 151 -20.39 7.38 -27.80
CA GLY A 151 -20.88 8.73 -28.09
C GLY A 151 -20.30 9.33 -29.37
N ALA A 152 -19.02 9.06 -29.66
CA ALA A 152 -18.37 9.52 -30.89
C ALA A 152 -18.89 8.84 -32.18
N VAL A 153 -19.46 7.63 -32.09
CA VAL A 153 -20.02 6.89 -33.23
C VAL A 153 -21.52 7.13 -33.39
N SER A 154 -22.24 7.43 -32.29
CA SER A 154 -23.69 7.65 -32.29
C SER A 154 -24.12 9.11 -32.50
N GLY A 155 -23.23 10.08 -32.28
CA GLY A 155 -23.46 11.51 -32.54
C GLY A 155 -23.08 11.93 -33.95
#